data_AF-A0A7Y9IAR7-F1
#
_entry.id   AF-A0A7Y9IAR7-F1
#
_cell.length_a   1.000
_cell.length_b   1.000
_cell.length_c   1.000
_cell.angle_alpha   90.00
_cell.angle_beta   90.00
_cell.angle_gamma   90.00
#
_symmetry.space_group_name_H-M   'P 1'
#
loop_
_entity.id
_entity.type
_entity.pdbx_description
1 polymer ?
#
loop_
_entity_poly.entity_id
_entity_poly.type
_entity_poly.pdbx_seq_one_letter_code
_entity_poly.pdbx_strand_id
1 'polypeptide(L)'
;MNEGSDQPEVLPLLAKPWPTVDHRSAQAQLRDLGWLRFAQGDQAYAYRSPTGRLVARVSPFELGYDDFVELCRRCAGNPHLPRIDLASGLEGGGHLTVLEYLTPPSPSEANDFLRQWHHPETAGPDLRALRREVDLIDARGRDAHRGWVGIDLGERHVLRSADGNLKVLDLFGVDAVQQLIKDPHGFARSMPADRCRYLLDLPDLQLADHPADYLRRVREAYELAFPPR
;
A
#
# COMPACT_ATOMS: atom_id res chain seq x y z
N MET A 1 -19.48 4.86 29.34
CA MET A 1 -18.16 5.39 29.70
C MET A 1 -17.38 5.47 28.39
N ASN A 2 -17.09 6.69 27.92
CA ASN A 2 -16.34 6.92 26.68
C ASN A 2 -14.86 6.66 26.98
N GLU A 3 -14.31 5.57 26.45
CA GLU A 3 -12.86 5.36 26.40
C GLU A 3 -12.28 6.35 25.39
N GLY A 4 -11.61 7.37 25.94
CA GLY A 4 -10.94 8.39 25.15
C GLY A 4 -9.79 7.80 24.35
N SER A 5 -9.82 8.06 23.05
CA SER A 5 -8.67 8.26 22.15
C SER A 5 -7.29 8.09 22.80
N ASP A 6 -6.84 6.85 22.90
CA ASP A 6 -5.55 6.48 23.45
C ASP A 6 -4.54 6.33 22.29
N GLN A 7 -4.28 7.43 21.58
CA GLN A 7 -3.39 7.46 20.40
C GLN A 7 -2.07 8.24 20.62
N PRO A 8 -1.36 8.14 21.75
CA PRO A 8 -0.14 8.91 21.96
C PRO A 8 0.97 8.59 20.93
N GLU A 9 0.96 7.40 20.32
CA GLU A 9 2.03 6.96 19.41
C GLU A 9 1.93 7.54 17.98
N VAL A 10 0.75 7.98 17.53
CA VAL A 10 0.61 8.64 16.21
C VAL A 10 0.91 10.14 16.29
N LEU A 11 0.71 10.77 17.44
CA LEU A 11 0.87 12.22 17.60
C LEU A 11 2.25 12.73 17.15
N PRO A 12 3.38 12.09 17.48
CA PRO A 12 4.69 12.51 16.99
C PRO A 12 4.82 12.44 15.46
N LEU A 13 4.04 11.56 14.81
CA LEU A 13 4.04 11.40 13.36
C LEU A 13 3.18 12.47 12.67
N LEU A 14 2.08 12.91 13.28
CA LEU A 14 1.18 13.92 12.68
C LEU A 14 1.85 15.28 12.48
N ALA A 15 2.83 15.62 13.31
CA ALA A 15 3.55 16.91 13.23
C ALA A 15 4.68 16.94 12.19
N LYS A 16 4.95 15.82 11.51
CA LYS A 16 6.09 15.71 10.58
C LYS A 16 5.73 16.21 9.17
N PRO A 17 6.68 16.84 8.45
CA PRO A 17 6.45 17.33 7.10
C PRO A 17 6.64 16.22 6.05
N TRP A 18 5.91 15.11 6.18
CA TRP A 18 6.08 13.90 5.36
C TRP A 18 6.23 14.11 3.85
N PRO A 19 5.48 15.04 3.19
CA PRO A 19 5.65 15.28 1.76
C PRO A 19 7.04 15.73 1.32
N THR A 20 7.87 16.20 2.26
CA THR A 20 9.26 16.64 2.03
C THR A 20 10.31 15.64 2.53
N VAL A 21 9.86 14.50 3.07
CA VAL A 21 10.71 13.47 3.67
C VAL A 21 10.76 12.28 2.71
N ASP A 22 11.96 11.80 2.38
CA ASP A 22 12.11 10.58 1.59
C ASP A 22 11.79 9.33 2.43
N HIS A 23 11.62 8.19 1.75
CA HIS A 23 11.30 6.93 2.42
C HIS A 23 12.38 6.45 3.40
N ARG A 24 13.67 6.73 3.15
CA ARG A 24 14.78 6.29 4.03
C ARG A 24 14.74 7.04 5.35
N SER A 25 14.52 8.34 5.27
CA SER A 25 14.35 9.28 6.37
C SER A 25 13.07 8.99 7.13
N ALA A 26 11.96 8.65 6.46
CA ALA A 26 10.74 8.22 7.12
C ALA A 26 10.96 6.93 7.94
N GLN A 27 11.63 5.94 7.35
CA GLN A 27 12.00 4.71 8.06
C GLN A 27 12.94 4.96 9.24
N ALA A 28 13.91 5.87 9.11
CA ALA A 28 14.79 6.26 10.22
C ALA A 28 14.00 6.89 11.36
N GLN A 29 13.13 7.85 11.04
CA GLN A 29 12.29 8.51 12.05
C GLN A 29 11.36 7.53 12.78
N LEU A 30 10.80 6.54 12.09
CA LEU A 30 10.01 5.49 12.74
C LEU A 30 10.87 4.67 13.73
N ARG A 31 12.09 4.27 13.34
CA ARG A 31 13.00 3.54 14.24
C ARG A 31 13.43 4.37 15.44
N ASP A 32 13.69 5.65 15.25
CA ASP A 32 14.04 6.57 16.35
C ASP A 32 12.90 6.73 17.36
N LEU A 33 11.66 6.55 16.90
CA LEU A 33 10.45 6.50 17.75
C LEU A 33 10.18 5.10 18.32
N GLY A 34 11.09 4.14 18.13
CA GLY A 34 10.98 2.78 18.67
C GLY A 34 10.13 1.83 17.84
N TRP A 35 9.72 2.20 16.63
CA TRP A 35 8.98 1.29 15.75
C TRP A 35 9.92 0.23 15.16
N LEU A 36 9.49 -1.02 15.14
CA LEU A 36 10.31 -2.15 14.71
C LEU A 36 9.86 -2.66 13.35
N ARG A 37 10.79 -2.75 12.39
CA ARG A 37 10.52 -3.40 11.10
C ARG A 37 10.23 -4.89 11.35
N PHE A 38 9.10 -5.38 10.87
CA PHE A 38 8.70 -6.78 11.09
C PHE A 38 8.29 -7.52 9.82
N ALA A 39 7.99 -6.81 8.73
CA ALA A 39 7.67 -7.41 7.45
C ALA A 39 8.15 -6.55 6.27
N GLN A 40 8.25 -7.20 5.12
CA GLN A 40 8.58 -6.64 3.82
C GLN A 40 7.64 -7.28 2.79
N GLY A 41 6.95 -6.46 2.02
CA GLY A 41 6.23 -6.89 0.82
C GLY A 41 6.91 -6.32 -0.43
N ASP A 42 6.28 -6.48 -1.59
CA ASP A 42 6.89 -6.11 -2.87
C ASP A 42 7.09 -4.59 -3.00
N GLN A 43 6.11 -3.82 -2.52
CA GLN A 43 6.07 -2.36 -2.65
C GLN A 43 6.54 -1.62 -1.39
N ALA A 44 6.39 -2.21 -0.20
CA ALA A 44 6.60 -1.49 1.06
C ALA A 44 7.23 -2.32 2.18
N TYR A 45 7.84 -1.60 3.12
CA TYR A 45 8.27 -2.12 4.41
C TYR A 45 7.22 -1.84 5.48
N ALA A 46 7.01 -2.80 6.39
CA ALA A 46 6.07 -2.65 7.51
C ALA A 46 6.80 -2.57 8.85
N TYR A 47 6.39 -1.59 9.65
CA TYR A 47 6.94 -1.28 10.97
C TYR A 47 5.84 -1.36 12.01
N ARG A 48 6.08 -2.07 13.11
CA ARG A 48 5.13 -2.22 14.22
C ARG A 48 5.43 -1.18 15.30
N SER A 49 4.39 -0.52 15.80
CA SER A 49 4.52 0.48 16.86
C SER A 49 5.03 -0.13 18.18
N PRO A 50 5.61 0.66 19.09
CA PRO A 50 6.05 0.19 20.41
C PRO A 50 4.98 -0.56 21.22
N THR A 51 3.71 -0.13 21.19
CA THR A 51 2.61 -0.86 21.85
C THR A 51 2.11 -2.07 21.07
N GLY A 52 2.53 -2.22 19.81
CA GLY A 52 2.11 -3.30 18.93
C GLY A 52 0.70 -3.15 18.36
N ARG A 53 0.02 -2.02 18.59
CA ARG A 53 -1.35 -1.74 18.14
C ARG A 53 -1.44 -1.17 16.72
N LEU A 54 -0.37 -0.55 16.23
CA LEU A 54 -0.33 0.09 14.91
C LEU A 54 0.78 -0.48 14.03
N VAL A 55 0.58 -0.33 12.72
CA VAL A 55 1.58 -0.58 11.68
C VAL A 55 1.77 0.66 10.83
N ALA A 56 3.02 1.01 10.57
CA ALA A 56 3.41 1.97 9.56
C ALA A 56 3.94 1.22 8.34
N ARG A 57 3.29 1.44 7.20
CA ARG A 57 3.72 0.99 5.88
C ARG A 57 4.50 2.13 5.22
N VAL A 58 5.73 1.86 4.79
CA VAL A 58 6.58 2.82 4.09
C VAL A 58 7.00 2.24 2.75
N SER A 59 6.51 2.86 1.68
CA SER A 59 6.91 2.55 0.30
C SER A 59 7.88 3.61 -0.23
N PRO A 60 8.99 3.22 -0.89
CA PRO A 60 9.87 4.12 -1.64
C PRO A 60 9.18 4.81 -2.82
N PHE A 61 8.30 4.09 -3.49
CA PHE A 61 7.58 4.52 -4.68
C PHE A 61 6.34 3.67 -4.83
N GLU A 62 5.17 4.24 -5.09
CA GLU A 62 3.99 3.43 -5.35
C GLU A 62 2.90 4.17 -6.11
N LEU A 63 2.41 3.53 -7.17
CA LEU A 63 1.25 4.01 -7.92
C LEU A 63 0.01 3.27 -7.42
N GLY A 64 -1.09 4.01 -7.24
CA GLY A 64 -2.39 3.43 -6.87
C GLY A 64 -2.63 3.25 -5.37
N TYR A 65 -1.63 3.42 -4.50
CA TYR A 65 -1.89 3.32 -3.06
C TYR A 65 -2.86 4.39 -2.54
N ASP A 66 -2.86 5.57 -3.17
CA ASP A 66 -3.83 6.63 -2.90
C ASP A 66 -5.28 6.18 -3.16
N ASP A 67 -5.53 5.30 -4.13
CA ASP A 67 -6.86 4.74 -4.40
C ASP A 67 -7.33 3.85 -3.24
N PHE A 68 -6.42 3.07 -2.63
CA PHE A 68 -6.72 2.29 -1.44
C PHE A 68 -6.98 3.17 -0.22
N VAL A 69 -6.20 4.24 -0.03
CA VAL A 69 -6.42 5.23 1.02
C VAL A 69 -7.76 5.95 0.82
N GLU A 70 -8.10 6.31 -0.41
CA GLU A 70 -9.38 6.92 -0.75
C GLU A 70 -10.54 5.98 -0.44
N LEU A 71 -10.44 4.69 -0.81
CA LEU A 71 -11.44 3.67 -0.46
C LEU A 71 -11.68 3.63 1.05
N CYS A 72 -10.62 3.57 1.85
CA CYS A 72 -10.71 3.56 3.32
C CYS A 72 -11.38 4.83 3.87
N ARG A 73 -11.12 5.99 3.28
CA ARG A 73 -11.75 7.26 3.68
C ARG A 73 -13.23 7.33 3.29
N ARG A 74 -13.59 6.88 2.08
CA ARG A 74 -14.99 6.86 1.60
C ARG A 74 -15.85 5.89 2.39
N CYS A 75 -15.27 4.75 2.75
CA CYS A 75 -15.93 3.68 3.49
C CYS A 75 -15.54 3.66 4.97
N ALA A 76 -15.27 4.85 5.56
CA ALA A 76 -14.88 4.95 6.96
C ALA A 76 -15.93 4.27 7.87
N GLY A 77 -15.46 3.36 8.73
CA GLY A 77 -16.31 2.56 9.61
C GLY A 77 -16.80 1.23 9.02
N ASN A 78 -16.50 0.93 7.74
CA ASN A 78 -16.78 -0.41 7.20
C ASN A 78 -15.92 -1.46 7.93
N PRO A 79 -16.52 -2.55 8.46
CA PRO A 79 -15.80 -3.54 9.27
C PRO A 79 -14.73 -4.32 8.48
N HIS A 80 -14.78 -4.28 7.15
CA HIS A 80 -13.87 -4.98 6.26
C HIS A 80 -12.71 -4.10 5.74
N LEU A 81 -12.56 -2.88 6.23
CA LEU A 81 -11.42 -2.01 5.92
C LEU A 81 -10.63 -1.66 7.17
N PRO A 82 -9.30 -1.44 7.04
CA PRO A 82 -8.50 -0.93 8.14
C PRO A 82 -8.89 0.51 8.46
N ARG A 83 -8.78 0.86 9.73
CA ARG A 83 -8.71 2.25 10.16
C ARG A 83 -7.32 2.80 9.82
N ILE A 84 -7.31 3.93 9.12
CA ILE A 84 -6.10 4.69 8.79
C ILE A 84 -6.00 5.90 9.72
N ASP A 85 -4.88 5.99 10.44
CA ASP A 85 -4.61 7.08 11.39
C ASP A 85 -3.76 8.18 10.76
N LEU A 86 -2.97 7.82 9.75
CA LEU A 86 -2.17 8.74 8.97
C LEU A 86 -1.96 8.15 7.58
N ALA A 87 -2.10 8.96 6.54
CA ALA A 87 -1.66 8.61 5.19
C ALA A 87 -1.07 9.87 4.54
N SER A 88 0.14 9.76 4.02
CA SER A 88 0.84 10.87 3.39
C SER A 88 1.75 10.36 2.27
N GLY A 89 1.81 11.11 1.18
CA GLY A 89 2.87 10.94 0.18
C GLY A 89 4.22 11.33 0.78
N LEU A 90 5.27 10.71 0.27
CA LEU A 90 6.66 11.00 0.60
C LEU A 90 7.35 11.62 -0.60
N GLU A 91 8.47 12.29 -0.32
CA GLU A 91 9.35 12.79 -1.38
C GLU A 91 9.81 11.63 -2.27
N GLY A 92 9.87 11.85 -3.59
CA GLY A 92 10.28 10.82 -4.53
C GLY A 92 9.18 9.86 -5.01
N GLY A 93 7.92 10.07 -4.60
CA GLY A 93 6.75 9.29 -5.02
C GLY A 93 6.38 8.11 -4.10
N GLY A 94 6.99 8.05 -2.92
CA GLY A 94 6.68 7.05 -1.90
C GLY A 94 5.43 7.37 -1.09
N HIS A 95 5.10 6.48 -0.16
CA HIS A 95 3.96 6.64 0.75
C HIS A 95 4.32 6.22 2.18
N LEU A 96 3.81 6.95 3.16
CA LEU A 96 3.72 6.54 4.56
C LEU A 96 2.23 6.40 4.91
N THR A 97 1.84 5.23 5.41
CA THR A 97 0.49 5.02 5.96
C THR A 97 0.56 4.30 7.29
N VAL A 98 -0.12 4.84 8.30
CA VAL A 98 -0.28 4.25 9.62
C VAL A 98 -1.69 3.71 9.76
N LEU A 99 -1.80 2.43 10.06
CA LEU A 99 -3.05 1.69 10.18
C LEU A 99 -3.05 0.78 11.42
N GLU A 100 -4.22 0.32 11.82
CA GLU A 100 -4.35 -0.68 12.90
C GLU A 100 -3.56 -1.96 12.59
N TYR A 101 -2.95 -2.60 13.59
CA TYR A 101 -2.26 -3.87 13.37
C TYR A 101 -3.25 -5.00 13.08
N LEU A 102 -3.00 -5.71 11.97
CA LEU A 102 -3.78 -6.87 11.54
C LEU A 102 -2.89 -8.12 11.49
N THR A 103 -3.47 -9.28 11.77
CA THR A 103 -2.79 -10.58 11.75
C THR A 103 -3.38 -11.51 10.69
N PRO A 104 -2.64 -12.47 10.13
CA PRO A 104 -3.22 -13.47 9.23
C PRO A 104 -4.37 -14.23 9.90
N PRO A 105 -5.52 -14.44 9.23
CA PRO A 105 -6.60 -15.29 9.71
C PRO A 105 -6.26 -16.76 9.46
N SER A 106 -7.14 -17.68 9.86
CA SER A 106 -7.02 -19.07 9.41
C SER A 106 -7.30 -19.18 7.90
N PRO A 107 -6.74 -20.19 7.21
CA PRO A 107 -6.99 -20.39 5.78
C PRO A 107 -8.47 -20.55 5.43
N SER A 108 -9.27 -21.21 6.29
CA SER A 108 -10.71 -21.37 6.07
C SER A 108 -11.44 -20.03 6.08
N GLU A 109 -11.08 -19.13 7.00
CA GLU A 109 -11.72 -17.83 7.12
C GLU A 109 -11.38 -16.91 5.95
N ALA A 110 -10.12 -16.91 5.50
CA ALA A 110 -9.71 -16.21 4.29
C ALA A 110 -10.49 -16.72 3.06
N ASN A 111 -10.57 -18.05 2.89
CA ASN A 111 -11.31 -18.66 1.79
C ASN A 111 -12.82 -18.38 1.83
N ASP A 112 -13.41 -18.37 3.02
CA ASP A 112 -14.83 -18.02 3.20
C ASP A 112 -15.10 -16.56 2.85
N PHE A 113 -14.19 -15.66 3.22
CA PHE A 113 -14.28 -14.24 2.85
C PHE A 113 -14.16 -14.05 1.33
N LEU A 114 -13.15 -14.67 0.70
CA LEU A 114 -12.92 -14.59 -0.75
C LEU A 114 -14.11 -15.16 -1.52
N ARG A 115 -14.69 -16.27 -1.07
CA ARG A 115 -15.91 -16.81 -1.67
C ARG A 115 -17.05 -15.79 -1.62
N GLN A 116 -17.31 -15.16 -0.47
CA GLN A 116 -18.34 -14.12 -0.37
C GLN A 116 -18.05 -12.91 -1.25
N TRP A 117 -16.77 -12.53 -1.40
CA TRP A 117 -16.36 -11.46 -2.31
C TRP A 117 -16.72 -11.77 -3.78
N HIS A 118 -16.47 -13.01 -4.22
CA HIS A 118 -16.77 -13.45 -5.58
C HIS A 118 -18.27 -13.74 -5.80
N HIS A 119 -19.01 -14.02 -4.72
CA HIS A 119 -20.44 -14.33 -4.72
C HIS A 119 -21.23 -13.31 -3.87
N PRO A 120 -21.32 -12.03 -4.31
CA PRO A 120 -21.88 -10.94 -3.51
C PRO A 120 -23.35 -11.15 -3.12
N GLU A 121 -24.10 -11.97 -3.85
CA GLU A 121 -25.46 -12.40 -3.50
C GLU A 121 -25.53 -13.14 -2.17
N THR A 122 -24.43 -13.78 -1.75
CA THR A 122 -24.30 -14.49 -0.47
C THR A 122 -23.64 -13.66 0.63
N ALA A 123 -23.06 -12.51 0.27
CA ALA A 123 -22.31 -11.66 1.19
C ALA A 123 -23.21 -10.84 2.13
N GLY A 124 -22.67 -10.36 3.25
CA GLY A 124 -23.34 -9.37 4.09
C GLY A 124 -23.51 -8.00 3.40
N PRO A 125 -24.40 -7.12 3.91
CA PRO A 125 -24.63 -5.80 3.33
C PRO A 125 -23.36 -4.94 3.26
N ASP A 126 -22.51 -5.00 4.29
CA ASP A 126 -21.28 -4.19 4.38
C ASP A 126 -20.23 -4.62 3.33
N LEU A 127 -20.07 -5.92 3.13
CA LEU A 127 -19.16 -6.47 2.11
C LEU A 127 -19.66 -6.16 0.69
N ARG A 128 -20.99 -6.25 0.45
CA ARG A 128 -21.58 -5.82 -0.82
C ARG A 128 -21.38 -4.33 -1.07
N ALA A 129 -21.52 -3.49 -0.04
CA ALA A 129 -21.30 -2.05 -0.16
C ALA A 129 -19.84 -1.74 -0.47
N LEU A 130 -18.91 -2.38 0.23
CA LEU A 130 -17.48 -2.27 -0.04
C LEU A 130 -17.14 -2.64 -1.49
N ARG A 131 -17.62 -3.80 -1.95
CA ARG A 131 -17.36 -4.27 -3.32
C ARG A 131 -17.80 -3.26 -4.38
N ARG A 132 -18.95 -2.60 -4.21
CA ARG A 132 -19.41 -1.56 -5.15
C ARG A 132 -18.44 -0.37 -5.21
N GLU A 133 -17.94 0.09 -4.07
CA GLU A 133 -16.96 1.19 -4.04
C GLU A 133 -15.62 0.77 -4.66
N VAL A 134 -15.22 -0.48 -4.46
CA VAL A 134 -14.03 -1.05 -5.11
C VAL A 134 -14.21 -1.11 -6.62
N ASP A 135 -15.37 -1.58 -7.11
CA ASP A 135 -15.68 -1.63 -8.55
C ASP A 135 -15.64 -0.21 -9.19
N LEU A 136 -16.12 0.82 -8.46
CA LEU A 136 -16.08 2.22 -8.93
C LEU A 136 -14.66 2.77 -9.02
N ILE A 137 -13.84 2.54 -7.99
CA ILE A 137 -12.45 2.98 -7.98
C ILE A 137 -11.63 2.24 -9.02
N ASP A 138 -11.85 0.93 -9.17
CA ASP A 138 -11.19 0.10 -10.18
C ASP A 138 -11.53 0.55 -11.61
N ALA A 139 -12.79 0.88 -11.90
CA ALA A 139 -13.18 1.47 -13.19
C ALA A 139 -12.41 2.78 -13.46
N ARG A 140 -12.35 3.68 -12.48
CA ARG A 140 -11.60 4.94 -12.61
C ARG A 140 -10.09 4.70 -12.74
N GLY A 141 -9.54 3.74 -12.00
CA GLY A 141 -8.12 3.41 -12.03
C GLY A 141 -7.66 2.93 -13.40
N ARG A 142 -8.49 2.10 -14.08
CA ARG A 142 -8.25 1.68 -15.47
C ARG A 142 -8.15 2.86 -16.44
N ASP A 143 -8.95 3.90 -16.23
CA ASP A 143 -8.95 5.09 -17.09
C ASP A 143 -7.78 6.05 -16.77
N ALA A 144 -7.39 6.12 -15.50
CA ALA A 144 -6.42 7.10 -15.00
C ALA A 144 -4.96 6.62 -15.03
N HIS A 145 -4.70 5.32 -14.87
CA HIS A 145 -3.35 4.80 -14.64
C HIS A 145 -2.89 3.84 -15.73
N ARG A 146 -1.73 4.15 -16.33
CA ARG A 146 -1.01 3.16 -17.14
C ARG A 146 -0.49 2.05 -16.24
N GLY A 147 -0.73 0.80 -16.64
CA GLY A 147 -0.30 -0.37 -15.88
C GLY A 147 -1.23 -0.78 -14.74
N TRP A 148 -2.44 -0.23 -14.67
CA TRP A 148 -3.47 -0.73 -13.77
C TRP A 148 -3.73 -2.21 -14.02
N VAL A 149 -3.49 -3.07 -13.02
CA VAL A 149 -3.73 -4.52 -13.13
C VAL A 149 -5.11 -4.93 -12.61
N GLY A 150 -5.81 -4.02 -11.94
CA GLY A 150 -7.16 -4.26 -11.42
C GLY A 150 -7.17 -4.53 -9.92
N ILE A 151 -8.22 -5.24 -9.50
CA ILE A 151 -8.40 -5.70 -8.12
C ILE A 151 -7.48 -6.90 -7.87
N ASP A 152 -6.44 -6.71 -7.07
CA ASP A 152 -5.49 -7.75 -6.65
C ASP A 152 -5.94 -8.38 -5.34
N LEU A 153 -7.14 -8.98 -5.27
CA LEU A 153 -7.60 -9.62 -4.04
C LEU A 153 -7.21 -11.10 -4.00
N GLY A 154 -6.57 -11.52 -2.91
CA GLY A 154 -6.22 -12.91 -2.62
C GLY A 154 -6.02 -13.14 -1.12
N GLU A 155 -5.65 -14.36 -0.72
CA GLU A 155 -5.55 -14.74 0.70
C GLU A 155 -4.62 -13.82 1.49
N ARG A 156 -3.49 -13.39 0.90
CA ARG A 156 -2.50 -12.50 1.53
C ARG A 156 -3.06 -11.11 1.89
N HIS A 157 -4.16 -10.70 1.25
CA HIS A 157 -4.78 -9.39 1.45
C HIS A 157 -5.89 -9.43 2.48
N VAL A 158 -6.36 -10.62 2.88
CA VAL A 158 -7.37 -10.79 3.93
C VAL A 158 -6.66 -10.96 5.26
N LEU A 159 -6.80 -9.97 6.14
CA LEU A 159 -6.22 -9.97 7.48
C LEU A 159 -7.31 -9.84 8.56
N ARG A 160 -6.95 -10.17 9.79
CA ARG A 160 -7.82 -10.12 10.96
C ARG A 160 -7.42 -8.99 11.90
N SER A 161 -8.39 -8.17 12.28
CA SER A 161 -8.25 -7.16 13.33
C SER A 161 -8.30 -7.78 14.73
N ALA A 162 -7.84 -7.04 15.74
CA ALA A 162 -7.91 -7.46 17.14
C ALA A 162 -9.35 -7.77 17.60
N ASP A 163 -10.34 -7.08 17.05
CA ASP A 163 -11.77 -7.30 17.33
C ASP A 163 -12.36 -8.50 16.57
N GLY A 164 -11.55 -9.23 15.81
CA GLY A 164 -11.95 -10.44 15.09
C GLY A 164 -12.53 -10.23 13.70
N ASN A 165 -12.72 -8.98 13.25
CA ASN A 165 -13.22 -8.69 11.90
C ASN A 165 -12.15 -8.99 10.84
N LEU A 166 -12.57 -9.63 9.74
CA LEU A 166 -11.76 -9.81 8.54
C LEU A 166 -11.78 -8.53 7.70
N LYS A 167 -10.60 -8.08 7.30
CA LYS A 167 -10.34 -6.82 6.59
C LYS A 167 -9.47 -7.06 5.37
N VAL A 168 -9.63 -6.23 4.36
CA VAL A 168 -8.82 -6.28 3.14
C VAL A 168 -7.83 -5.13 3.09
N LEU A 169 -6.60 -5.43 2.65
CA LEU A 169 -5.54 -4.46 2.40
C LEU A 169 -5.11 -4.50 0.93
N ASP A 170 -4.57 -3.38 0.45
CA ASP A 170 -3.79 -3.30 -0.80
C ASP A 170 -4.53 -3.86 -2.03
N LEU A 171 -5.81 -3.50 -2.17
CA LEU A 171 -6.73 -4.10 -3.15
C LEU A 171 -6.44 -3.76 -4.61
N PHE A 172 -5.69 -2.69 -4.87
CA PHE A 172 -5.52 -2.14 -6.22
C PHE A 172 -4.07 -2.29 -6.65
N GLY A 173 -3.85 -3.04 -7.72
CA GLY A 173 -2.51 -3.24 -8.24
C GLY A 173 -2.19 -2.29 -9.40
N VAL A 174 -0.96 -1.75 -9.40
CA VAL A 174 -0.36 -1.08 -10.56
C VAL A 174 1.03 -1.64 -10.79
N ASP A 175 1.27 -2.22 -11.96
CA ASP A 175 2.55 -2.81 -12.31
C ASP A 175 3.49 -1.79 -12.98
N ALA A 176 3.96 -0.83 -12.18
CA ALA A 176 4.80 0.26 -12.66
C ALA A 176 6.14 -0.23 -13.23
N VAL A 177 6.72 -1.29 -12.66
CA VAL A 177 8.02 -1.83 -13.09
C VAL A 177 7.91 -2.49 -14.47
N GLN A 178 6.87 -3.30 -14.71
CA GLN A 178 6.68 -3.86 -16.05
C GLN A 178 6.29 -2.81 -17.07
N GLN A 179 5.52 -1.78 -16.69
CA GLN A 179 5.28 -0.65 -17.59
C GLN A 179 6.57 0.08 -17.97
N LEU A 180 7.45 0.33 -16.98
CA LEU A 180 8.75 0.95 -17.21
C LEU A 180 9.59 0.12 -18.18
N ILE A 181 9.69 -1.20 -17.97
CA ILE A 181 10.43 -2.10 -18.87
C ILE A 181 9.84 -2.08 -20.29
N LYS A 182 8.51 -2.12 -20.41
CA LYS A 182 7.82 -2.25 -21.70
C LYS A 182 7.85 -0.98 -22.55
N ASP A 183 7.70 0.20 -21.94
CA ASP A 183 7.68 1.49 -22.63
C ASP A 183 8.31 2.57 -21.75
N PRO A 184 9.66 2.61 -21.64
CA PRO A 184 10.37 3.58 -20.79
C PRO A 184 9.98 5.04 -21.07
N HIS A 185 9.90 5.41 -22.34
CA HIS A 185 9.58 6.78 -22.74
C HIS A 185 8.10 7.13 -22.49
N GLY A 186 7.18 6.19 -22.69
CA GLY A 186 5.77 6.38 -22.34
C GLY A 186 5.56 6.50 -20.84
N PHE A 187 6.28 5.69 -20.06
CA PHE A 187 6.31 5.81 -18.61
C PHE A 187 6.78 7.21 -18.19
N ALA A 188 7.93 7.68 -18.69
CA ALA A 188 8.47 9.01 -18.41
C ALA A 188 7.53 10.17 -18.83
N ARG A 189 6.76 10.01 -19.91
CA ARG A 189 5.74 11.00 -20.31
C ARG A 189 4.55 11.05 -19.35
N SER A 190 4.24 9.94 -18.69
CA SER A 190 3.11 9.84 -17.76
C SER A 190 3.44 10.21 -16.32
N MET A 191 4.72 10.21 -15.95
CA MET A 191 5.17 10.38 -14.58
C MET A 191 6.31 11.39 -14.47
N PRO A 192 6.18 12.41 -13.61
CA PRO A 192 7.28 13.33 -13.30
C PRO A 192 8.49 12.58 -12.72
N ALA A 193 9.70 12.91 -13.18
CA ALA A 193 10.93 12.23 -12.76
C ALA A 193 11.17 12.35 -11.23
N ASP A 194 10.79 13.47 -10.62
CA ASP A 194 10.85 13.68 -9.18
C ASP A 194 9.92 12.75 -8.40
N ARG A 195 8.85 12.23 -9.02
CA ARG A 195 7.96 11.22 -8.45
C ARG A 195 8.41 9.78 -8.69
N CYS A 196 9.50 9.56 -9.44
CA CYS A 196 10.04 8.23 -9.69
C CYS A 196 11.45 8.06 -9.12
N ARG A 197 11.93 9.02 -8.31
CA ARG A 197 13.32 9.08 -7.84
C ARG A 197 13.77 7.81 -7.13
N TYR A 198 12.88 7.21 -6.34
CA TYR A 198 13.19 6.03 -5.54
C TYR A 198 12.53 4.74 -6.05
N LEU A 199 12.12 4.69 -7.33
CA LEU A 199 11.53 3.47 -7.91
C LEU A 199 12.47 2.26 -7.80
N LEU A 200 13.77 2.46 -8.01
CA LEU A 200 14.76 1.38 -7.90
C LEU A 200 15.03 0.92 -6.45
N ASP A 201 14.49 1.62 -5.46
CA ASP A 201 14.61 1.28 -4.04
C ASP A 201 13.44 0.39 -3.56
N LEU A 202 12.49 0.04 -4.43
CA LEU A 202 11.39 -0.88 -4.13
C LEU A 202 11.91 -2.17 -3.47
N PRO A 203 11.24 -2.66 -2.41
CA PRO A 203 11.72 -3.82 -1.67
C PRO A 203 11.84 -5.09 -2.52
N ASP A 204 10.91 -5.34 -3.45
CA ASP A 204 10.98 -6.46 -4.40
C ASP A 204 12.31 -6.46 -5.19
N LEU A 205 12.74 -5.30 -5.67
CA LEU A 205 13.98 -5.15 -6.44
C LEU A 205 15.25 -5.37 -5.59
N GLN A 206 15.13 -5.49 -4.27
CA GLN A 206 16.23 -5.81 -3.37
C GLN A 206 16.36 -7.32 -3.10
N LEU A 207 15.40 -8.13 -3.55
CA LEU A 207 15.45 -9.58 -3.42
C LEU A 207 16.37 -10.21 -4.48
N ALA A 208 16.94 -11.37 -4.14
CA ALA A 208 17.90 -12.08 -4.99
C ALA A 208 17.28 -13.22 -5.83
N ASP A 209 15.95 -13.32 -5.84
CA ASP A 209 15.16 -14.41 -6.45
C ASP A 209 14.65 -14.10 -7.86
N HIS A 210 15.00 -12.93 -8.39
CA HIS A 210 14.67 -12.54 -9.76
C HIS A 210 15.47 -13.31 -10.83
N PRO A 211 14.93 -13.43 -12.07
CA PRO A 211 15.69 -13.93 -13.21
C PRO A 211 17.02 -13.20 -13.41
N ALA A 212 18.02 -13.90 -13.96
CA ALA A 212 19.43 -13.49 -14.04
C ALA A 212 19.74 -12.18 -14.80
N ASP A 213 18.74 -11.45 -15.28
CA ASP A 213 18.87 -10.18 -15.99
C ASP A 213 17.82 -9.14 -15.59
N TYR A 214 16.89 -9.47 -14.69
CA TYR A 214 15.72 -8.65 -14.42
C TYR A 214 16.11 -7.27 -13.89
N LEU A 215 16.94 -7.22 -12.84
CA LEU A 215 17.40 -5.96 -12.26
C LEU A 215 18.18 -5.11 -13.26
N ARG A 216 18.94 -5.74 -14.17
CA ARG A 216 19.65 -5.03 -15.24
C ARG A 216 18.64 -4.39 -16.21
N ARG A 217 17.61 -5.14 -16.65
CA ARG A 217 16.54 -4.62 -17.52
C ARG A 217 15.78 -3.47 -16.88
N VAL A 218 15.46 -3.57 -15.57
CA VAL A 218 14.79 -2.48 -14.84
C VAL A 218 15.66 -1.22 -14.81
N ARG A 219 16.96 -1.36 -14.52
CA ARG A 219 17.90 -0.22 -14.49
C ARG A 219 18.07 0.44 -15.85
N GLU A 220 18.28 -0.35 -16.91
CA GLU A 220 18.38 0.16 -18.29
C GLU A 220 17.11 0.89 -18.70
N ALA A 221 15.94 0.33 -18.40
CA ALA A 221 14.67 0.99 -18.66
C ALA A 221 14.52 2.29 -17.86
N TYR A 222 14.94 2.32 -16.59
CA TYR A 222 14.93 3.53 -15.78
C TYR A 222 15.82 4.63 -16.36
N GLU A 223 17.03 4.30 -16.80
CA GLU A 223 17.97 5.25 -17.42
C GLU A 223 17.46 5.79 -18.77
N LEU A 224 16.77 4.95 -19.56
CA LEU A 224 16.11 5.38 -20.79
C LEU A 224 14.92 6.33 -20.52
N ALA A 225 14.17 6.07 -19.44
CA ALA A 225 13.05 6.90 -19.02
C ALA A 225 13.51 8.24 -18.42
N PHE A 226 14.57 8.20 -17.60
CA PHE A 226 15.06 9.32 -16.79
C PHE A 226 16.59 9.44 -16.91
N PRO A 227 17.11 9.90 -18.06
CA PRO A 227 18.55 10.01 -18.27
C PRO A 227 19.19 10.98 -17.25
N PRO A 228 20.41 10.68 -16.77
CA PRO A 228 21.14 11.59 -15.90
C PRO A 228 21.33 12.95 -16.58
N ARG A 229 21.08 14.03 -15.83
CA ARG A 229 21.26 15.41 -16.29
C ARG A 229 22.73 15.82 -16.27
#